data_AF-A0A534MWA6-F1
#
_entry.id   AF-A0A534MWA6-F1
#
_cell.length_a   1.000
_cell.length_b   1.000
_cell.length_c   1.000
_cell.angle_alpha   90.00
_cell.angle_beta   90.00
_cell.angle_gamma   90.00
#
_symmetry.space_group_name_H-M   'P 1'
#
loop_
_entity.id
_entity.type
_entity.pdbx_description
1 polymer ?
#
loop_
_entity_poly.entity_id
_entity_poly.type
_entity_poly.pdbx_seq_one_letter_code
_entity_poly.pdbx_strand_id
1 'polypeptide(L)'
;MPVEAKIGLLRDRVIVDEREYEVLRGRRGWRAIVDPRGPAGRVRYDGLRDRISIDSVHGVLEIRFRWRHTAFAWRGRMYRVGSMAWNRLTIWDGDRPALEGKMTWSGLRLDIVSQEFREIERELAVGLGLRAMAVATAFVPLG
;
A
#
# COMPACT_ATOMS: atom_id res chain seq x y z
N MET A 1 4.91 -13.84 4.47
CA MET A 1 4.34 -13.34 5.74
C MET A 1 3.26 -12.37 5.35
N PRO A 2 2.01 -12.55 5.82
CA PRO A 2 0.92 -11.68 5.42
C PRO A 2 1.04 -10.32 6.11
N VAL A 3 0.71 -9.26 5.37
CA VAL A 3 0.64 -7.89 5.87
C VAL A 3 -0.74 -7.33 5.56
N GLU A 4 -1.50 -6.96 6.57
CA GLU A 4 -2.87 -6.48 6.41
C GLU A 4 -3.02 -5.04 6.86
N ALA A 5 -3.38 -4.16 5.93
CA ALA A 5 -3.77 -2.80 6.22
C ALA A 5 -5.30 -2.72 6.39
N LYS A 6 -5.73 -2.23 7.54
CA LYS A 6 -7.12 -1.88 7.85
C LYS A 6 -7.24 -0.36 7.92
N ILE A 7 -7.90 0.20 6.92
CA ILE A 7 -8.20 1.61 6.71
C ILE A 7 -9.65 1.84 7.15
N GLY A 8 -9.83 2.35 8.36
CA GLY A 8 -11.15 2.61 8.93
C GLY A 8 -11.64 4.03 8.69
N LEU A 9 -12.87 4.33 9.11
CA LEU A 9 -13.34 5.73 9.17
C LEU A 9 -12.65 6.49 10.30
N LEU A 10 -12.48 5.85 11.46
CA LEU A 10 -11.96 6.48 12.69
C LEU A 10 -10.48 6.17 12.96
N ARG A 11 -10.02 4.95 12.65
CA ARG A 11 -8.67 4.49 12.94
C ARG A 11 -8.11 3.66 11.80
N ASP A 12 -6.86 3.90 11.48
CA ASP A 12 -6.08 3.11 10.53
C ASP A 12 -5.07 2.26 11.31
N ARG A 13 -4.82 1.04 10.85
CA ARG A 13 -3.83 0.12 11.44
C ARG A 13 -3.24 -0.82 10.41
N VAL A 14 -2.04 -1.31 10.66
CA VAL A 14 -1.42 -2.36 9.85
C VAL A 14 -1.02 -3.52 10.74
N ILE A 15 -1.33 -4.75 10.32
CA ILE A 15 -1.05 -5.98 11.04
C ILE A 15 0.01 -6.74 10.25
N VAL A 16 1.15 -6.99 10.89
CA VAL A 16 2.25 -7.77 10.32
C VAL A 16 2.50 -8.92 11.28
N ASP A 17 2.36 -10.16 10.81
CA ASP A 17 2.62 -11.34 11.64
C ASP A 17 1.90 -11.30 13.00
N GLU A 18 0.58 -11.04 12.96
CA GLU A 18 -0.29 -10.88 14.13
C GLU A 18 -0.01 -9.65 15.02
N ARG A 19 1.04 -8.89 14.73
CA ARG A 19 1.37 -7.68 15.45
C ARG A 19 0.70 -6.46 14.83
N GLU A 20 -0.10 -5.77 15.63
CA GLU A 20 -0.74 -4.52 15.23
C GLU A 20 0.23 -3.33 15.40
N TYR A 21 0.32 -2.50 14.35
CA TYR A 21 1.01 -1.23 14.33
C TYR A 21 -0.01 -0.13 14.08
N GLU A 22 0.05 0.89 14.93
CA GLU A 22 -0.82 2.05 14.81
C GLU A 22 -0.44 2.91 13.60
N VAL A 23 -1.44 3.39 12.87
CA VAL A 23 -1.25 4.30 11.75
C VAL A 23 -1.88 5.65 12.12
N LEU A 24 -1.03 6.64 12.39
CA LEU A 24 -1.45 7.97 12.77
C LEU A 24 -1.77 8.81 11.53
N ARG A 25 -2.88 9.53 11.58
CA ARG A 25 -3.29 10.45 10.51
C ARG A 25 -2.57 11.78 10.66
N GLY A 26 -1.64 12.04 9.74
CA GLY A 26 -0.89 13.28 9.67
C GLY A 26 -1.58 14.36 8.82
N ARG A 27 -0.94 15.53 8.78
CA ARG A 27 -1.38 16.65 7.92
C ARG A 27 -1.28 16.27 6.44
N ARG A 28 -2.10 16.90 5.58
CA ARG A 28 -2.05 16.77 4.11
C ARG A 28 -2.17 15.31 3.61
N GLY A 29 -2.96 14.49 4.31
CA GLY A 29 -3.24 13.10 3.91
C GLY A 29 -2.13 12.10 4.22
N TRP A 30 -1.05 12.50 4.89
CA TRP A 30 -0.02 11.58 5.34
C TRP A 30 -0.57 10.60 6.40
N ARG A 31 -0.01 9.40 6.41
CA ARG A 31 -0.22 8.32 7.38
C ARG A 31 1.15 7.92 7.90
N ALA A 32 1.39 8.13 9.19
CA ALA A 32 2.64 7.73 9.83
C ALA A 32 2.45 6.37 10.50
N ILE A 33 3.33 5.41 10.21
CA ILE A 33 3.29 4.07 10.80
C ILE A 33 4.15 4.12 12.06
N VAL A 34 3.54 3.94 13.23
CA VAL A 34 4.27 3.97 14.50
C VAL A 34 4.94 2.63 14.72
N ASP A 35 6.26 2.63 14.79
CA ASP A 35 7.05 1.46 15.20
C ASP A 35 7.77 1.74 16.53
N PRO A 36 7.40 1.08 17.63
CA PRO A 36 8.09 1.27 18.90
C PRO A 36 9.53 0.72 18.92
N ARG A 37 9.96 -0.04 17.89
CA ARG A 37 11.30 -0.64 17.82
C ARG A 37 12.22 0.00 16.77
N GLY A 38 11.78 1.02 16.05
CA GLY A 38 12.58 1.56 14.96
C GLY A 38 11.95 2.75 14.26
N PRO A 39 12.56 3.21 13.15
CA PRO A 39 12.14 4.45 12.53
C PRO A 39 10.76 4.29 11.87
N ALA A 40 9.88 5.23 12.17
CA ALA A 40 8.55 5.33 11.59
C ALA A 40 8.63 5.84 10.13
N GLY A 41 8.16 5.04 9.17
CA GLY A 41 7.89 5.52 7.83
C GLY A 41 6.53 6.23 7.74
N ARG A 42 6.34 6.99 6.67
CA ARG A 42 5.06 7.61 6.36
C ARG A 42 4.67 7.36 4.91
N VAL A 43 3.37 7.25 4.69
CA VAL A 43 2.79 7.04 3.36
C VAL A 43 1.65 8.02 3.14
N ARG A 44 1.46 8.44 1.89
CA ARG A 44 0.33 9.25 1.48
C ARG A 44 -0.21 8.72 0.16
N TYR A 45 -1.52 8.67 0.06
CA TYR A 45 -2.21 8.50 -1.21
C TYR A 45 -2.84 9.85 -1.64
N ASP A 46 -2.49 10.33 -2.83
CA ASP A 46 -3.04 11.52 -3.48
C ASP A 46 -4.07 11.06 -4.52
N GLY A 47 -5.35 11.07 -4.14
CA GLY A 47 -6.43 10.58 -4.99
C GLY A 47 -6.68 11.43 -6.25
N LEU A 48 -6.29 12.71 -6.24
CA LEU A 48 -6.43 13.58 -7.42
C LEU A 48 -5.43 13.18 -8.52
N ARG A 49 -4.25 12.71 -8.13
CA ARG A 49 -3.17 12.31 -9.06
C ARG A 49 -2.99 10.79 -9.17
N ASP A 50 -3.87 10.02 -8.55
CA ASP A 50 -3.77 8.56 -8.35
C ASP A 50 -2.32 8.12 -8.03
N ARG A 51 -1.76 8.67 -6.95
CA ARG A 51 -0.34 8.50 -6.60
C ARG A 51 -0.13 8.12 -5.14
N ILE A 52 0.70 7.10 -4.91
CA ILE A 52 1.25 6.78 -3.60
C ILE A 52 2.64 7.41 -3.47
N SER A 53 2.90 8.06 -2.33
CA SER A 53 4.22 8.53 -1.92
C SER A 53 4.57 7.88 -0.57
N ILE A 54 5.71 7.19 -0.50
CA ILE A 54 6.27 6.61 0.72
C ILE A 54 7.58 7.32 1.03
N ASP A 55 7.75 7.69 2.28
CA ASP A 55 8.96 8.30 2.83
C ASP A 55 9.33 7.53 4.10
N SER A 56 10.38 6.73 3.99
CA SER A 56 10.89 5.86 5.04
C SER A 56 12.40 6.04 5.15
N VAL A 57 12.97 5.66 6.31
CA VAL A 57 14.43 5.62 6.50
C VAL A 57 15.13 4.70 5.49
N HIS A 58 14.42 3.74 4.93
CA HIS A 58 14.94 2.81 3.93
C HIS A 58 14.92 3.38 2.51
N GLY A 59 14.26 4.53 2.30
CA GLY A 59 14.19 5.23 1.03
C GLY A 59 12.84 5.87 0.76
N VAL A 60 12.80 6.64 -0.33
CA VAL A 60 11.59 7.28 -0.85
C VAL A 60 11.10 6.49 -2.05
N LEU A 61 9.79 6.20 -2.10
CA LEU A 61 9.14 5.53 -3.22
C LEU A 61 7.92 6.33 -3.69
N GLU A 62 7.79 6.51 -5.00
CA GLU A 62 6.56 7.01 -5.62
C GLU A 62 5.99 5.96 -6.58
N ILE A 63 4.69 5.70 -6.46
CA ILE A 63 3.93 4.86 -7.40
C ILE A 63 2.84 5.73 -8.00
N ARG A 64 2.94 6.01 -9.31
CA ARG A 64 1.93 6.76 -10.06
C ARG A 64 1.09 5.80 -10.86
N PHE A 65 -0.14 5.62 -10.43
CA PHE A 65 -1.06 4.71 -11.08
C PHE A 65 -1.59 5.36 -12.35
N ARG A 66 -1.54 4.59 -13.42
CA ARG A 66 -2.11 4.91 -14.72
C ARG A 66 -3.13 3.84 -15.05
N TRP A 67 -4.14 4.24 -15.84
CA TRP A 67 -5.21 3.32 -16.24
C TRP A 67 -4.67 2.05 -16.93
N ARG A 68 -3.56 2.17 -17.68
CA ARG A 68 -2.80 1.05 -18.24
C ARG A 68 -1.32 1.21 -17.95
N HIS A 69 -0.61 0.09 -17.77
CA HIS A 69 0.84 0.02 -17.64
C HIS A 69 1.43 0.84 -16.48
N THR A 70 0.91 0.63 -15.27
CA THR A 70 1.54 1.20 -14.08
C THR A 70 2.84 0.46 -13.78
N ALA A 71 3.95 1.19 -13.68
CA ALA A 71 5.24 0.64 -13.29
C ALA A 71 6.01 1.66 -12.43
N PHE A 72 6.89 1.17 -11.56
CA PHE A 72 7.69 2.00 -10.66
C PHE A 72 9.05 1.36 -10.37
N ALA A 73 10.04 2.19 -10.02
CA ALA A 73 11.36 1.72 -9.67
C ALA A 73 11.53 1.63 -8.14
N TRP A 74 12.16 0.56 -7.66
CA TRP A 74 12.56 0.41 -6.26
C TRP A 74 13.85 -0.40 -6.17
N ARG A 75 14.83 0.05 -5.37
CA ARG A 75 16.15 -0.61 -5.20
C ARG A 75 16.81 -0.99 -6.53
N GLY A 76 16.73 -0.12 -7.54
CA GLY A 76 17.32 -0.34 -8.87
C GLY A 76 16.56 -1.34 -9.77
N ARG A 77 15.41 -1.85 -9.33
CA ARG A 77 14.55 -2.78 -10.09
C ARG A 77 13.27 -2.09 -10.55
N MET A 78 12.72 -2.54 -11.67
CA MET A 78 11.47 -2.03 -12.22
C MET A 78 10.35 -3.02 -11.95
N TYR A 79 9.31 -2.55 -11.27
CA TYR A 79 8.15 -3.35 -10.91
C TYR A 79 6.93 -2.91 -11.70
N ARG A 80 6.11 -3.86 -12.15
CA ARG A 80 4.88 -3.62 -12.90
C ARG A 80 3.68 -3.95 -12.04
N VAL A 81 2.76 -3.00 -11.88
CA VAL A 81 1.48 -3.26 -11.22
C VAL A 81 0.57 -3.92 -12.24
N GLY A 82 0.13 -5.14 -11.93
CA GLY A 82 -0.83 -5.89 -12.73
C GLY A 82 -2.22 -5.26 -12.70
N SER A 83 -3.09 -5.71 -13.62
CA SER A 83 -4.49 -5.31 -13.60
C SER A 83 -5.14 -5.72 -12.27
N MET A 84 -5.80 -4.77 -11.61
CA MET A 84 -6.67 -5.03 -10.46
C MET A 84 -7.99 -5.64 -10.95
N ALA A 85 -7.91 -6.83 -11.53
CA ALA A 85 -9.08 -7.67 -11.76
C ALA A 85 -9.35 -8.47 -10.47
N TRP A 86 -10.59 -8.86 -10.22
CA TRP A 86 -10.88 -9.78 -9.11
C TRP A 86 -11.28 -9.20 -7.77
N ASN A 87 -10.70 -8.05 -7.38
CA ASN A 87 -10.26 -7.71 -6.01
C ASN A 87 -8.79 -8.03 -5.70
N ARG A 88 -8.02 -8.56 -6.66
CA ARG A 88 -6.64 -8.97 -6.45
C ARG A 88 -5.69 -7.91 -6.97
N LEU A 89 -4.60 -7.71 -6.24
CA LEU A 89 -3.46 -6.89 -6.63
C LEU A 89 -2.25 -7.81 -6.80
N THR A 90 -1.56 -7.69 -7.92
CA THR A 90 -0.25 -8.32 -8.11
C THR A 90 0.74 -7.28 -8.62
N ILE A 91 1.92 -7.22 -8.04
CA ILE A 91 3.05 -6.43 -8.51
C ILE A 91 4.14 -7.41 -8.93
N TRP A 92 4.63 -7.25 -10.15
CA TRP A 92 5.54 -8.16 -10.84
C TRP A 92 6.95 -7.59 -10.90
N ASP A 93 7.95 -8.42 -10.60
CA ASP A 93 9.36 -8.24 -10.99
C ASP A 93 9.64 -9.19 -12.17
N GLY A 94 9.70 -8.65 -13.39
CA GLY A 94 9.69 -9.48 -14.60
C GLY A 94 8.45 -10.38 -14.63
N ASP A 95 8.65 -11.70 -14.67
CA ASP A 95 7.58 -12.71 -14.66
C ASP A 95 7.31 -13.32 -13.28
N ARG A 96 7.95 -12.79 -12.23
CA ARG A 96 7.79 -13.27 -10.85
C ARG A 96 6.91 -12.31 -10.05
N PRO A 97 5.93 -12.80 -9.28
CA PRO A 97 5.19 -11.95 -8.38
C PRO A 97 6.08 -11.49 -7.23
N ALA A 98 6.26 -10.18 -7.10
CA ALA A 98 7.00 -9.56 -6.01
C ALA A 98 6.08 -9.17 -4.84
N LEU A 99 4.84 -8.76 -5.15
CA LEU A 99 3.78 -8.57 -4.17
C LEU A 99 2.49 -9.21 -4.70
N GLU A 100 1.77 -9.90 -3.84
CA GLU A 100 0.39 -10.31 -4.11
C GLU A 100 -0.49 -9.97 -2.92
N GLY A 101 -1.68 -9.48 -3.20
CA GLY A 101 -2.66 -9.19 -2.17
C GLY A 101 -4.08 -9.14 -2.68
N LYS A 102 -5.01 -9.01 -1.75
CA LYS A 102 -6.44 -8.95 -1.98
C LYS A 102 -7.02 -7.77 -1.24
N MET A 103 -7.86 -7.00 -1.93
CA MET A 103 -8.67 -5.96 -1.32
C MET A 103 -9.63 -6.61 -0.33
N THR A 104 -9.72 -6.05 0.86
CA THR A 104 -10.70 -6.44 1.87
C THR A 104 -11.74 -5.33 2.00
N TRP A 105 -12.85 -5.61 2.68
CA TRP A 105 -13.88 -4.60 2.98
C TRP A 105 -13.35 -3.38 3.74
N SER A 106 -12.20 -3.49 4.39
CA SER A 106 -11.60 -2.41 5.18
C SER A 106 -10.21 -2.01 4.70
N GLY A 107 -9.73 -2.46 3.55
CA GLY A 107 -8.38 -2.12 3.08
C GLY A 107 -7.77 -3.19 2.19
N LEU A 108 -6.62 -3.74 2.59
CA LEU A 108 -5.82 -4.64 1.77
C LEU A 108 -5.06 -5.64 2.63
N ARG A 109 -5.06 -6.91 2.20
CA ARG A 109 -4.18 -7.95 2.73
C ARG A 109 -3.17 -8.36 1.66
N LEU A 110 -1.89 -8.18 1.93
CA LEU A 110 -0.80 -8.73 1.14
C LEU A 110 -0.52 -10.15 1.65
N ASP A 111 -0.59 -11.13 0.76
CA ASP A 111 -0.32 -12.54 1.05
C ASP A 111 1.16 -12.88 0.73
N ILE A 112 1.71 -12.26 -0.32
CA ILE A 112 3.10 -12.42 -0.74
C ILE A 112 3.78 -11.06 -0.72
N VAL A 113 4.95 -10.99 -0.07
CA VAL A 113 5.85 -9.83 -0.02
C VAL A 113 7.28 -10.32 -0.22
N SER A 114 7.89 -9.91 -1.34
CA SER A 114 9.29 -10.24 -1.63
C SER A 114 10.24 -9.54 -0.66
N GLN A 115 11.46 -10.07 -0.55
CA GLN A 115 12.43 -9.60 0.44
C GLN A 115 12.79 -8.11 0.25
N GLU A 116 12.78 -7.64 -0.99
CA GLU A 116 13.09 -6.27 -1.40
C GLU A 116 12.08 -5.25 -0.84
N PHE A 117 10.87 -5.69 -0.50
CA PHE A 117 9.81 -4.83 0.02
C PHE A 117 9.62 -4.92 1.53
N ARG A 118 10.27 -5.86 2.23
CA ARG A 118 10.07 -6.07 3.68
C ARG A 118 10.28 -4.81 4.51
N GLU A 119 11.25 -3.99 4.13
CA GLU A 119 11.58 -2.74 4.82
C GLU A 119 10.49 -1.65 4.71
N ILE A 120 9.62 -1.75 3.70
CA ILE A 120 8.55 -0.78 3.43
C ILE A 120 7.18 -1.46 3.29
N GLU A 121 7.05 -2.71 3.77
CA GLU A 121 5.87 -3.54 3.52
C GLU A 121 4.62 -2.97 4.18
N ARG A 122 4.79 -2.31 5.33
CA ARG A 122 3.73 -1.66 6.09
C ARG A 122 3.21 -0.43 5.36
N GLU A 123 4.14 0.41 4.90
CA GLU A 123 3.87 1.62 4.14
C GLU A 123 3.20 1.28 2.81
N LEU A 124 3.67 0.23 2.13
CA LEU A 124 3.07 -0.29 0.91
C LEU A 124 1.64 -0.79 1.16
N ALA A 125 1.43 -1.64 2.17
CA ALA A 125 0.11 -2.15 2.49
C ALA A 125 -0.88 -1.00 2.79
N VAL A 126 -0.46 -0.01 3.58
CA VAL A 126 -1.29 1.16 3.90
C VAL A 126 -1.56 2.01 2.65
N GLY A 127 -0.54 2.31 1.85
CA GLY A 127 -0.70 3.11 0.64
C GLY A 127 -1.63 2.46 -0.38
N LEU A 128 -1.43 1.17 -0.63
CA LEU A 128 -2.24 0.38 -1.55
C LEU A 128 -3.67 0.19 -0.99
N GLY A 129 -3.82 0.01 0.33
CA GLY A 129 -5.11 -0.03 1.01
C GLY A 129 -5.89 1.28 0.90
N LEU A 130 -5.24 2.44 1.07
CA LEU A 130 -5.86 3.75 0.86
C LEU A 130 -6.37 3.91 -0.56
N ARG A 131 -5.56 3.54 -1.55
CA ARG A 131 -5.95 3.56 -2.95
C ARG A 131 -7.13 2.61 -3.21
N ALA A 132 -7.06 1.39 -2.69
CA ALA A 132 -8.10 0.39 -2.84
C ALA A 132 -9.45 0.90 -2.32
N MET A 133 -9.47 1.49 -1.12
CA MET A 133 -10.68 2.09 -0.55
C MET A 133 -11.20 3.25 -1.39
N ALA A 134 -10.32 4.15 -1.86
CA ALA A 134 -10.73 5.28 -2.69
C ALA A 134 -11.37 4.83 -4.02
N VAL A 135 -10.78 3.82 -4.66
CA VAL A 135 -11.34 3.20 -5.87
C VAL A 135 -12.69 2.55 -5.55
N ALA A 136 -12.78 1.75 -4.49
CA ALA A 136 -14.03 1.09 -4.09
C ALA A 136 -15.15 2.11 -3.81
N THR A 137 -14.87 3.20 -3.08
CA THR A 137 -15.84 4.26 -2.80
C THR A 137 -16.28 5.03 -4.04
N ALA A 138 -15.42 5.19 -5.04
CA ALA A 138 -15.78 5.83 -6.30
C ALA A 138 -16.74 4.98 -7.16
N PHE A 139 -16.82 3.68 -6.90
CA PHE A 139 -17.72 2.73 -7.58
C PHE A 139 -18.99 2.39 -6.78
N VAL A 140 -19.19 2.96 -5.59
CA VAL A 140 -20.48 2.85 -4.88
C VAL A 140 -21.46 3.83 -5.53
N PRO A 141 -22.58 3.38 -6.14
CA PRO A 141 -23.61 4.29 -6.58
C PRO A 141 -24.15 5.01 -5.35
N LEU A 142 -24.18 6.35 -5.41
CA LEU A 142 -24.98 7.13 -4.47
C LEU A 142 -26.43 6.67 -4.67
N GLY A 143 -26.89 5.82 -3.75
CA GLY A 143 -28.29 5.39 -3.65
C GLY A 143 -29.15 6.54 -3.17
#